data_AF-A0A2N0MSX8-F1
#
_entry.id   AF-A0A2N0MSX8-F1
#
_cell.length_a   1.000
_cell.length_b   1.000
_cell.length_c   1.000
_cell.angle_alpha   90.00
_cell.angle_beta   90.00
_cell.angle_gamma   90.00
#
_symmetry.space_group_name_H-M   'P 1'
#
loop_
_entity.id
_entity.type
_entity.pdbx_description
1 polymer ?
#
loop_
_entity_poly.entity_id
_entity_poly.type
_entity_poly.pdbx_seq_one_letter_code
_entity_poly.pdbx_strand_id
1 'polypeptide(L)'
;MIKAITAIYDTNLTHQLWTVEGLPWLKIGSIIGGRGEDYDLRSISRNSDLCTAFVAISTVPGMTVATIRTDLEHTLDRLKAENPGFDYQLVHPVERKFRTWILDHPPMDMPVDQDIVRALVSGYKQVTGHEPRGVGPPATQLGGRYGDDDAHLWEAGIPAPIYGPSGGSYGDDYADIDEMVLCSKVLALAALEMCG
;
A
#
# COMPACT_ATOMS: atom_id res chain seq x y z
N MET A 1 1.69 23.90 -6.61
CA MET A 1 1.13 22.58 -6.23
C MET A 1 0.44 21.86 -7.39
N ILE A 2 -0.57 22.43 -8.08
CA ILE A 2 -1.29 21.72 -9.18
C ILE A 2 -0.33 21.09 -10.20
N LYS A 3 0.63 21.85 -10.74
CA LYS A 3 1.65 21.31 -11.67
C LYS A 3 2.51 20.20 -11.06
N ALA A 4 2.85 20.31 -9.76
CA ALA A 4 3.64 19.31 -9.06
C ALA A 4 2.85 18.02 -8.86
N ILE A 5 1.55 18.10 -8.54
CA ILE A 5 0.65 16.94 -8.47
C ILE A 5 0.61 16.21 -9.81
N THR A 6 0.42 16.95 -10.91
CA THR A 6 0.45 16.35 -12.26
C THR A 6 1.80 15.68 -12.52
N ALA A 7 2.91 16.36 -12.27
CA ALA A 7 4.24 15.79 -12.45
C ALA A 7 4.48 14.53 -11.59
N ILE A 8 4.00 14.50 -10.35
CA ILE A 8 4.10 13.34 -9.47
C ILE A 8 3.31 12.15 -10.04
N TYR A 9 2.09 12.37 -10.54
CA TYR A 9 1.31 11.28 -11.19
C TYR A 9 1.89 10.85 -12.53
N ASP A 10 2.54 11.74 -13.27
CA ASP A 10 3.23 11.45 -14.54
C ASP A 10 4.61 10.80 -14.33
N THR A 11 5.05 10.63 -13.08
CA THR A 11 6.34 10.00 -12.77
C THR A 11 6.34 8.55 -13.23
N ASN A 12 7.22 8.21 -14.16
CA ASN A 12 7.44 6.84 -14.58
C ASN A 12 8.31 6.13 -13.55
N LEU A 13 7.68 5.41 -12.62
CA LEU A 13 8.39 4.63 -11.61
C LEU A 13 9.14 3.48 -12.28
N THR A 14 10.43 3.32 -11.96
CA THR A 14 11.27 2.24 -12.44
C THR A 14 10.86 0.93 -11.77
N HIS A 15 10.31 -0.01 -12.54
CA HIS A 15 9.84 -1.29 -12.05
C HIS A 15 9.91 -2.38 -13.13
N GLN A 16 9.88 -3.65 -12.70
CA GLN A 16 9.62 -4.78 -13.60
C GLN A 16 8.10 -4.95 -13.78
N LEU A 17 7.68 -5.37 -14.98
CA LEU A 17 6.27 -5.70 -15.22
C LEU A 17 5.80 -6.76 -14.23
N TRP A 18 4.64 -6.51 -13.63
CA TRP A 18 4.06 -7.37 -12.62
C TRP A 18 2.74 -7.99 -13.08
N THR A 19 2.38 -9.13 -12.50
CA THR A 19 1.19 -9.91 -12.89
C THR A 19 -0.12 -9.26 -12.44
N VAL A 20 -0.08 -8.45 -11.38
CA VAL A 20 -1.25 -7.70 -10.89
C VAL A 20 -1.37 -6.39 -11.65
N GLU A 21 -2.44 -6.27 -12.44
CA GLU A 21 -2.72 -5.09 -13.24
C GLU A 21 -2.88 -3.83 -12.37
N GLY A 22 -2.26 -2.73 -12.82
CA GLY A 22 -2.36 -1.43 -12.16
C GLY A 22 -1.39 -1.22 -11.00
N LEU A 23 -0.41 -2.11 -10.82
CA LEU A 23 0.76 -1.92 -9.96
C LEU A 23 2.04 -1.66 -10.79
N PRO A 24 3.03 -0.90 -10.27
CA PRO A 24 2.98 -0.16 -9.01
C PRO A 24 1.95 0.97 -9.07
N TRP A 25 1.46 1.39 -7.91
CA TRP A 25 0.43 2.42 -7.83
C TRP A 25 0.89 3.59 -7.00
N LEU A 26 0.86 4.80 -7.60
CA LEU A 26 1.10 6.04 -6.89
C LEU A 26 -0.22 6.74 -6.60
N LYS A 27 -0.39 7.23 -5.37
CA LYS A 27 -1.50 8.11 -5.00
C LYS A 27 -1.03 9.28 -4.13
N ILE A 28 -1.72 10.40 -4.26
CA ILE A 28 -1.63 11.51 -3.30
C ILE A 28 -2.84 11.43 -2.38
N GLY A 29 -2.60 11.03 -1.12
CA GLY A 29 -3.66 10.80 -0.15
C GLY A 29 -4.13 12.06 0.58
N SER A 30 -3.29 13.08 0.68
CA SER A 30 -3.62 14.33 1.37
C SER A 30 -2.75 15.46 0.86
N ILE A 31 -3.30 16.68 0.89
CA ILE A 31 -2.59 17.91 0.52
C ILE A 31 -2.93 18.98 1.55
N ILE A 32 -1.92 19.67 2.05
CA ILE A 32 -2.07 20.80 2.97
C ILE A 32 -1.33 21.99 2.39
N GLY A 33 -1.98 23.15 2.29
CA GLY A 33 -1.39 24.39 1.79
C GLY A 33 -1.61 25.51 2.78
N GLY A 34 -0.58 26.33 3.00
CA GLY A 34 -0.63 27.40 3.99
C GLY A 34 0.62 28.26 3.94
N ARG A 35 0.82 29.07 4.99
CA ARG A 35 2.00 29.92 5.12
C ARG A 35 2.94 29.36 6.19
N GLY A 36 4.21 29.18 5.83
CA GLY A 36 5.23 28.58 6.68
C GLY A 36 4.94 27.12 7.04
N GLU A 37 5.80 26.53 7.86
CA GLU A 37 5.71 25.10 8.26
C GLU A 37 4.51 24.78 9.16
N ASP A 38 3.91 25.80 9.78
CA ASP A 38 2.70 25.66 10.58
C ASP A 38 1.41 25.69 9.73
N TYR A 39 1.53 25.90 8.42
CA TYR A 39 0.41 26.01 7.47
C TYR A 39 -0.63 27.06 7.90
N ASP A 40 -0.19 28.27 8.25
CA ASP A 40 -1.09 29.34 8.71
C ASP A 40 -2.16 29.68 7.64
N LEU A 41 -3.44 29.52 8.02
CA LEU A 41 -4.62 29.70 7.16
C LEU A 41 -5.33 31.06 7.36
N ARG A 42 -4.85 31.93 8.27
CA ARG A 42 -5.61 33.10 8.77
C ARG A 42 -5.98 34.14 7.71
N SER A 43 -5.33 34.16 6.56
CA SER A 43 -5.54 35.20 5.55
C SER A 43 -5.83 34.61 4.17
N ILE A 44 -7.11 34.64 3.79
CA ILE A 44 -7.57 34.29 2.43
C ILE A 44 -7.12 35.30 1.35
N SER A 45 -6.53 36.43 1.74
CA SER A 45 -6.01 37.48 0.85
C SER A 45 -4.51 37.39 0.62
N ARG A 46 -3.81 36.44 1.24
CA ARG A 46 -2.39 36.17 1.03
C ARG A 46 -2.22 34.81 0.35
N ASN A 47 -1.27 34.73 -0.57
CA ASN A 47 -0.91 33.45 -1.18
C ASN A 47 -0.21 32.54 -0.16
N SER A 48 -0.48 31.24 -0.25
CA SER A 48 0.32 30.19 0.40
C SER A 48 1.75 30.20 -0.17
N ASP A 49 2.73 29.99 0.69
CA ASP A 49 4.14 29.87 0.32
C ASP A 49 4.68 28.44 0.53
N LEU A 50 3.93 27.58 1.23
CA LEU A 50 4.23 26.16 1.39
C LEU A 50 3.00 25.31 1.08
N CYS A 51 3.25 24.17 0.44
CA CYS A 51 2.24 23.14 0.27
C CYS A 51 2.89 21.76 0.31
N THR A 52 2.31 20.86 1.09
CA THR A 52 2.80 19.50 1.32
C THR A 52 1.78 18.51 0.80
N ALA A 53 2.25 17.57 -0.01
CA ALA A 53 1.47 16.46 -0.54
C ALA A 53 1.99 15.15 0.06
N PHE A 54 1.08 14.33 0.57
CA PHE A 54 1.40 13.01 1.13
C PHE A 54 1.22 11.96 0.04
N VAL A 55 2.33 11.38 -0.40
CA VAL A 55 2.39 10.38 -1.46
C VAL A 55 2.48 9.00 -0.84
N ALA A 56 1.62 8.07 -1.30
CA ALA A 56 1.72 6.66 -0.98
C ALA A 56 1.95 5.88 -2.27
N ILE A 57 2.84 4.90 -2.22
CA ILE A 57 3.25 4.11 -3.38
C ILE A 57 3.17 2.63 -3.01
N SER A 58 2.34 1.88 -3.74
CA SER A 58 2.27 0.43 -3.67
C SER A 58 3.36 -0.14 -4.57
N THR A 59 4.36 -0.78 -3.98
CA THR A 59 5.54 -1.30 -4.68
C THR A 59 5.32 -2.70 -5.21
N VAL A 60 6.04 -3.06 -6.27
CA VAL A 60 6.19 -4.44 -6.76
C VAL A 60 7.61 -4.95 -6.45
N PRO A 61 7.86 -6.27 -6.48
CA PRO A 61 9.20 -6.81 -6.24
C PRO A 61 10.29 -6.13 -7.08
N GLY A 62 11.41 -5.81 -6.43
CA GLY A 62 12.55 -5.11 -7.05
C GLY A 62 12.53 -3.58 -6.92
N MET A 63 11.42 -2.97 -6.50
CA MET A 63 11.38 -1.54 -6.17
C MET A 63 11.96 -1.29 -4.77
N THR A 64 12.63 -0.15 -4.61
CA THR A 64 13.17 0.30 -3.31
C THR A 64 12.82 1.76 -3.06
N VAL A 65 12.91 2.20 -1.80
CA VAL A 65 12.80 3.63 -1.44
C VAL A 65 13.78 4.48 -2.25
N ALA A 66 14.99 3.98 -2.50
CA ALA A 66 16.02 4.70 -3.25
C ALA A 66 15.62 4.88 -4.72
N THR A 67 15.15 3.84 -5.41
CA THR A 67 14.73 3.93 -6.82
C THR A 67 13.53 4.87 -6.97
N ILE A 68 12.54 4.73 -6.09
CA ILE A 68 11.36 5.61 -6.06
C ILE A 68 11.75 7.07 -5.85
N ARG A 69 12.67 7.34 -4.91
CA ARG A 69 13.18 8.68 -4.65
C ARG A 69 13.84 9.26 -5.90
N THR A 70 14.72 8.50 -6.56
CA THR A 70 15.40 8.94 -7.78
C THR A 70 14.40 9.27 -8.90
N ASP A 71 13.37 8.46 -9.11
CA ASP A 71 12.36 8.70 -10.15
C ASP A 71 11.55 9.99 -9.89
N LEU A 72 11.18 10.23 -8.62
CA LEU A 72 10.50 11.45 -8.20
C LEU A 72 11.41 12.68 -8.32
N GLU A 73 12.67 12.58 -7.90
CA GLU A 73 13.66 13.66 -7.99
C GLU A 73 13.89 14.07 -9.45
N HIS A 74 14.11 13.11 -10.36
CA HIS A 74 14.23 13.42 -11.79
C HIS A 74 13.02 14.18 -12.34
N THR A 75 11.82 13.79 -11.93
CA THR A 75 10.58 14.39 -12.42
C THR A 75 10.37 15.80 -11.85
N LEU A 76 10.63 15.99 -10.55
CA LEU A 76 10.48 17.28 -9.86
C LEU A 76 11.60 18.26 -10.20
N ASP A 77 12.82 17.80 -10.46
CA ASP A 77 13.94 18.62 -10.92
C ASP A 77 13.68 19.20 -12.31
N ARG A 78 13.11 18.40 -13.21
CA ARG A 78 12.64 18.91 -14.52
C ARG A 78 11.58 20.00 -14.33
N LEU A 79 10.61 19.78 -13.45
CA LEU A 79 9.58 20.78 -13.15
C LEU A 79 10.18 22.07 -12.56
N LYS A 80 11.18 21.94 -11.67
CA LYS A 80 11.93 23.06 -11.09
C LYS A 80 12.71 23.85 -12.14
N ALA A 81 13.38 23.18 -13.06
CA ALA A 81 14.07 23.84 -14.18
C ALA A 81 13.12 24.65 -15.07
N GLU A 82 11.90 24.15 -15.30
CA GLU A 82 10.86 24.82 -16.09
C GLU A 82 10.14 25.96 -15.33
N ASN A 83 10.24 26.01 -13.99
CA ASN A 83 9.49 26.94 -13.15
C ASN A 83 10.40 27.53 -12.03
N PRO A 84 11.10 28.66 -12.27
CA PRO A 84 12.10 29.19 -11.35
C PRO A 84 11.61 29.56 -9.93
N GLY A 85 10.30 29.73 -9.74
CA GLY A 85 9.69 29.99 -8.42
C GLY A 85 9.22 28.73 -7.69
N PHE A 86 9.45 27.54 -8.27
CA PHE A 86 9.12 26.26 -7.65
C PHE A 86 10.36 25.68 -6.96
N ASP A 87 10.19 25.28 -5.71
CA ASP A 87 11.16 24.49 -4.98
C ASP A 87 10.43 23.35 -4.27
N TYR A 88 11.16 22.29 -3.91
CA TYR A 88 10.58 21.11 -3.27
C TYR A 88 11.57 20.43 -2.33
N GLN A 89 11.01 19.61 -1.44
CA GLN A 89 11.76 18.68 -0.62
C GLN A 89 10.99 17.36 -0.58
N LEU A 90 11.69 16.24 -0.76
CA LEU A 90 11.15 14.89 -0.55
C LEU A 90 11.55 14.36 0.81
N VAL A 91 10.57 14.24 1.71
CA VAL A 91 10.77 13.78 3.08
C VAL A 91 10.24 12.36 3.23
N HIS A 92 11.14 11.44 3.59
CA HIS A 92 10.83 10.05 3.91
C HIS A 92 11.84 9.58 4.98
N PRO A 93 11.39 9.01 6.11
CA PRO A 93 10.00 8.80 6.51
C PRO A 93 9.28 10.13 6.77
N VAL A 94 7.94 10.14 6.67
CA VAL A 94 7.14 11.35 6.92
C VAL A 94 7.33 11.82 8.37
N GLU A 95 7.40 13.14 8.58
CA GLU A 95 7.58 13.70 9.91
C GLU A 95 6.42 13.34 10.86
N ARG A 96 6.76 12.96 12.10
CA ARG A 96 5.76 12.56 13.12
C ARG A 96 4.70 13.61 13.41
N LYS A 97 4.97 14.90 13.18
CA LYS A 97 4.03 16.01 13.41
C LYS A 97 2.72 15.84 12.61
N PHE A 98 2.76 15.14 11.48
CA PHE A 98 1.60 14.90 10.63
C PHE A 98 0.72 13.72 11.07
N ARG A 99 1.15 12.93 12.07
CA ARG A 99 0.36 11.82 12.64
C ARG A 99 -0.20 10.85 11.59
N THR A 100 0.57 10.60 10.54
CA THR A 100 0.25 9.63 9.49
C THR A 100 1.06 8.34 9.66
N TRP A 101 0.70 7.32 8.89
CA TRP A 101 1.48 6.09 8.77
C TRP A 101 2.87 6.39 8.18
N ILE A 102 3.91 5.83 8.81
CA ILE A 102 5.33 6.06 8.46
C ILE A 102 6.09 4.75 8.17
N LEU A 103 5.35 3.64 8.04
CA LEU A 103 5.93 2.31 7.85
C LEU A 103 6.03 1.97 6.37
N ASP A 104 7.21 1.53 5.96
CA ASP A 104 7.43 0.91 4.66
C ASP A 104 7.20 -0.59 4.79
N HIS A 105 6.36 -1.15 3.92
CA HIS A 105 6.20 -2.60 3.82
C HIS A 105 7.06 -3.10 2.65
N PRO A 106 7.86 -4.17 2.81
CA PRO A 106 8.58 -4.77 1.70
C PRO A 106 7.57 -5.36 0.68
N PRO A 107 7.95 -5.47 -0.61
CA PRO A 107 7.11 -6.18 -1.56
C PRO A 107 7.09 -7.68 -1.22
N MET A 108 5.92 -8.30 -1.35
CA MET A 108 5.73 -9.73 -1.08
C MET A 108 5.15 -10.45 -2.30
N ASP A 109 5.75 -11.59 -2.62
CA ASP A 109 5.29 -12.54 -3.64
C ASP A 109 5.54 -13.97 -3.13
N MET A 110 4.76 -14.37 -2.13
CA MET A 110 4.93 -15.68 -1.50
C MET A 110 4.37 -16.79 -2.41
N PRO A 111 5.09 -17.90 -2.62
CA PRO A 111 4.59 -19.03 -3.39
C PRO A 111 3.28 -19.60 -2.84
N VAL A 112 2.34 -19.94 -3.73
CA VAL A 112 1.03 -20.51 -3.35
C VAL A 112 1.11 -21.94 -2.80
N ASP A 113 2.26 -22.59 -2.94
CA ASP A 113 2.47 -23.98 -2.56
C ASP A 113 3.14 -24.14 -1.18
N GLN A 114 3.28 -23.06 -0.40
CA GLN A 114 3.73 -23.10 0.99
C GLN A 114 2.80 -23.96 1.85
N ASP A 115 3.36 -24.67 2.84
CA ASP A 115 2.60 -25.60 3.68
C ASP A 115 1.44 -24.92 4.41
N ILE A 116 1.65 -23.70 4.93
CA ILE A 116 0.58 -22.90 5.57
C ILE A 116 -0.56 -22.53 4.59
N VAL A 117 -0.24 -22.31 3.31
CA VAL A 117 -1.27 -22.03 2.28
C VAL A 117 -2.08 -23.30 2.01
N ARG A 118 -1.42 -24.46 1.90
CA ARG A 118 -2.10 -25.75 1.71
C ARG A 118 -3.01 -26.07 2.90
N ALA A 119 -2.56 -25.83 4.12
CA ALA A 119 -3.36 -26.01 5.34
C ALA A 119 -4.61 -25.12 5.35
N LEU A 120 -4.49 -23.85 4.91
CA LEU A 120 -5.65 -22.96 4.76
C LEU A 120 -6.64 -23.45 3.71
N VAL A 121 -6.16 -23.89 2.54
CA VAL A 121 -7.01 -24.43 1.46
C VAL A 121 -7.73 -25.70 1.92
N SER A 122 -7.00 -26.60 2.59
CA SER A 122 -7.52 -27.84 3.20
C SER A 122 -8.62 -27.53 4.22
N GLY A 123 -8.34 -26.62 5.17
CA GLY A 123 -9.30 -26.18 6.18
C GLY A 123 -10.54 -25.52 5.57
N TYR A 124 -10.36 -24.66 4.56
CA TYR A 124 -11.46 -24.04 3.83
C TYR A 124 -12.38 -25.08 3.18
N LYS A 125 -11.79 -26.06 2.50
CA LYS A 125 -12.52 -27.16 1.87
C LYS A 125 -13.27 -28.02 2.88
N GLN A 126 -12.66 -28.29 4.03
CA GLN A 126 -13.31 -29.06 5.09
C GLN A 126 -14.52 -28.35 5.68
N VAL A 127 -14.46 -27.02 5.86
CA VAL A 127 -15.56 -26.23 6.45
C VAL A 127 -16.68 -25.99 5.44
N THR A 128 -16.34 -25.71 4.18
CA THR A 128 -17.32 -25.27 3.17
C THR A 128 -17.76 -26.38 2.21
N GLY A 129 -17.02 -27.48 2.13
CA GLY A 129 -17.19 -28.53 1.13
C GLY A 129 -16.72 -28.17 -0.28
N HIS A 130 -16.15 -26.98 -0.49
CA HIS A 130 -15.75 -26.45 -1.80
C HIS A 130 -14.33 -25.88 -1.76
N GLU A 131 -13.69 -25.77 -2.93
CA GLU A 131 -12.43 -25.05 -3.05
C GLU A 131 -12.64 -23.53 -2.87
N PRO A 132 -11.63 -22.78 -2.37
CA PRO A 132 -11.69 -21.32 -2.38
C PRO A 132 -11.76 -20.79 -3.81
N ARG A 133 -12.34 -19.59 -3.99
CA ARG A 133 -12.50 -18.97 -5.33
C ARG A 133 -11.17 -18.71 -6.04
N GLY A 134 -10.09 -18.55 -5.29
CA GLY A 134 -8.74 -18.37 -5.81
C GLY A 134 -7.70 -18.45 -4.68
N VAL A 135 -6.46 -18.76 -5.06
CA VAL A 135 -5.28 -18.77 -4.19
C VAL A 135 -4.17 -18.04 -4.96
N GLY A 136 -3.46 -17.13 -4.29
CA GLY A 136 -2.40 -16.32 -4.90
C GLY A 136 -2.79 -14.85 -5.00
N PRO A 137 -2.71 -14.22 -6.18
CA PRO A 137 -2.90 -12.78 -6.32
C PRO A 137 -4.21 -12.28 -5.68
N PRO A 138 -4.22 -11.03 -5.19
CA PRO A 138 -5.40 -10.41 -4.58
C PRO A 138 -6.63 -10.55 -5.46
N ALA A 139 -7.78 -10.83 -4.84
CA ALA A 139 -9.06 -11.06 -5.54
C ALA A 139 -9.55 -9.82 -6.33
N THR A 140 -9.02 -8.63 -6.03
CA THR A 140 -9.33 -7.39 -6.74
C THR A 140 -8.06 -6.57 -6.99
N GLN A 141 -8.06 -5.73 -8.03
CA GLN A 141 -7.00 -4.75 -8.27
C GLN A 141 -6.81 -3.80 -7.09
N LEU A 142 -7.88 -3.48 -6.34
CA LEU A 142 -7.79 -2.64 -5.14
C LEU A 142 -7.08 -3.38 -4.01
N GLY A 143 -7.34 -4.68 -3.82
CA GLY A 143 -6.67 -5.49 -2.80
C GLY A 143 -5.16 -5.53 -2.95
N GLY A 144 -4.63 -5.51 -4.18
CA GLY A 144 -3.19 -5.47 -4.43
C GLY A 144 -2.51 -4.13 -4.19
N ARG A 145 -3.27 -3.07 -3.87
CA ARG A 145 -2.72 -1.72 -3.65
C ARG A 145 -2.33 -1.46 -2.20
N TYR A 146 -2.51 -2.41 -1.28
CA TYR A 146 -2.27 -2.22 0.15
C TYR A 146 -1.18 -3.17 0.63
N GLY A 147 -0.31 -2.65 1.49
CA GLY A 147 0.62 -3.46 2.27
C GLY A 147 -0.03 -3.89 3.58
N ASP A 148 0.46 -4.99 4.12
CA ASP A 148 0.07 -5.56 5.41
C ASP A 148 1.34 -6.10 6.10
N ASP A 149 1.26 -6.37 7.41
CA ASP A 149 2.40 -6.68 8.27
C ASP A 149 3.03 -8.05 7.93
N ASP A 150 2.28 -8.92 7.25
CA ASP A 150 2.74 -10.22 6.76
C ASP A 150 3.95 -10.11 5.83
N ALA A 151 4.08 -9.01 5.10
CA ALA A 151 5.23 -8.74 4.26
C ALA A 151 6.55 -8.71 5.05
N HIS A 152 6.53 -8.21 6.29
CA HIS A 152 7.71 -8.22 7.16
C HIS A 152 8.05 -9.62 7.67
N LEU A 153 7.03 -10.44 7.96
CA LEU A 153 7.24 -11.84 8.31
C LEU A 153 7.84 -12.61 7.13
N TRP A 154 7.33 -12.36 5.93
CA TRP A 154 7.85 -12.95 4.70
C TRP A 154 9.30 -12.57 4.43
N GLU A 155 9.66 -11.28 4.57
CA GLU A 155 11.04 -10.81 4.45
C GLU A 155 11.97 -11.47 5.48
N ALA A 156 11.46 -11.78 6.68
CA ALA A 156 12.17 -12.53 7.71
C ALA A 156 12.25 -14.05 7.44
N GLY A 157 11.70 -14.54 6.34
CA GLY A 157 11.70 -15.95 5.95
C GLY A 157 10.58 -16.79 6.57
N ILE A 158 9.53 -16.14 7.09
CA ILE A 158 8.37 -16.80 7.71
C ILE A 158 7.19 -16.73 6.71
N PRO A 159 6.70 -17.87 6.18
CA PRO A 159 5.51 -17.88 5.35
C PRO A 159 4.28 -17.35 6.10
N ALA A 160 3.66 -16.29 5.60
CA ALA A 160 2.55 -15.60 6.25
C ALA A 160 1.46 -15.20 5.22
N PRO A 161 0.59 -16.12 4.76
CA PRO A 161 -0.46 -15.79 3.81
C PRO A 161 -1.52 -14.85 4.42
N ILE A 162 -2.00 -13.91 3.61
CA ILE A 162 -3.20 -13.14 3.92
C ILE A 162 -4.44 -14.01 3.68
N TYR A 163 -5.23 -14.20 4.74
CA TYR A 163 -6.54 -14.84 4.70
C TYR A 163 -7.45 -14.20 5.73
N GLY A 164 -8.63 -13.73 5.31
CA GLY A 164 -9.55 -13.00 6.17
C GLY A 164 -10.98 -12.94 5.60
N PRO A 165 -11.93 -12.40 6.39
CA PRO A 165 -13.34 -12.38 6.03
C PRO A 165 -13.63 -11.38 4.91
N SER A 166 -14.66 -11.67 4.11
CA SER A 166 -15.26 -10.68 3.21
C SER A 166 -16.07 -9.63 3.99
N GLY A 167 -16.32 -8.48 3.35
CA GLY A 167 -17.12 -7.41 3.91
C GLY A 167 -17.00 -6.09 3.14
N GLY A 168 -17.45 -5.00 3.76
CA GLY A 168 -17.35 -3.65 3.22
C GLY A 168 -16.06 -2.95 3.62
N SER A 169 -15.64 -2.02 2.76
CA SER A 169 -14.48 -1.15 2.99
C SER A 169 -14.72 0.20 2.33
N TYR A 170 -13.91 1.21 2.66
CA TYR A 170 -13.96 2.56 2.11
C TYR A 170 -15.19 3.37 2.51
N GLY A 171 -15.46 3.41 3.82
CA GLY A 171 -16.50 4.29 4.38
C GLY A 171 -17.82 3.59 4.66
N ASP A 172 -17.90 2.29 4.37
CA ASP A 172 -18.89 1.36 4.89
C ASP A 172 -18.14 0.12 5.39
N ASP A 173 -17.33 0.34 6.44
CA ASP A 173 -16.36 -0.65 6.90
C ASP A 173 -17.07 -1.68 7.80
N TYR A 174 -17.17 -2.92 7.33
CA TYR A 174 -17.73 -4.04 8.08
C TYR A 174 -17.12 -5.37 7.63
N ALA A 175 -17.25 -6.40 8.46
CA ALA A 175 -17.02 -7.78 8.07
C ALA A 175 -18.32 -8.56 8.22
N ASP A 176 -18.62 -9.45 7.27
CA ASP A 176 -19.80 -10.30 7.37
C ASP A 176 -19.63 -11.30 8.53
N ILE A 177 -20.63 -11.40 9.41
CA ILE A 177 -20.55 -12.29 10.58
C ILE A 177 -20.33 -13.74 10.15
N ASP A 178 -21.01 -14.19 9.10
CA ASP A 178 -20.85 -15.55 8.57
C ASP A 178 -19.43 -15.79 8.03
N GLU A 179 -18.82 -14.77 7.41
CA GLU A 179 -17.43 -14.83 6.93
C GLU A 179 -16.43 -14.85 8.10
N MET A 180 -16.68 -14.09 9.17
CA MET A 180 -15.87 -14.16 10.39
C MET A 180 -15.90 -15.56 11.02
N VAL A 181 -17.10 -16.16 11.10
CA VAL A 181 -17.28 -17.52 11.63
C VAL A 181 -16.58 -18.55 10.73
N LEU A 182 -16.71 -18.42 9.42
CA LEU A 182 -16.00 -19.26 8.45
C LEU A 182 -14.48 -19.16 8.64
N CYS A 183 -13.94 -17.94 8.59
CA CYS A 183 -12.50 -17.72 8.73
C CYS A 183 -11.96 -18.28 10.05
N SER A 184 -12.69 -18.10 11.15
CA SER A 184 -12.29 -18.64 12.46
C SER A 184 -12.15 -20.17 12.44
N LYS A 185 -13.09 -20.87 11.78
CA LYS A 185 -13.04 -22.34 11.65
C LYS A 185 -11.86 -22.77 10.78
N VAL A 186 -11.62 -22.09 9.66
CA VAL A 186 -10.52 -22.39 8.74
C VAL A 186 -9.17 -22.17 9.42
N LEU A 187 -8.98 -21.04 10.11
CA LEU A 187 -7.76 -20.72 10.85
C LEU A 187 -7.51 -21.75 11.97
N ALA A 188 -8.55 -22.19 12.67
CA ALA A 188 -8.42 -23.25 13.69
C ALA A 188 -7.95 -24.58 13.09
N LEU A 189 -8.50 -24.99 11.94
CA LEU A 189 -8.09 -26.22 11.26
C LEU A 189 -6.65 -26.13 10.72
N ALA A 190 -6.29 -25.00 10.11
CA ALA A 190 -4.93 -24.77 9.64
C ALA A 190 -3.93 -24.79 10.80
N ALA A 191 -4.27 -24.19 11.94
CA ALA A 191 -3.43 -24.25 13.13
C ALA A 191 -3.28 -25.68 13.69
N LEU A 192 -4.35 -26.48 13.67
CA LEU A 192 -4.29 -27.90 14.06
C LEU A 192 -3.40 -28.71 13.10
N GLU A 193 -3.48 -28.45 11.79
CA GLU A 193 -2.64 -29.13 10.79
C GLU A 193 -1.15 -28.78 10.94
N MET A 194 -0.84 -27.51 11.25
CA MET A 194 0.53 -27.03 11.36
C MET A 194 1.20 -27.33 12.71
N CYS A 195 0.42 -27.42 13.79
CA CYS A 195 0.95 -27.46 15.16
C CYS A 195 0.51 -28.68 16.01
N GLY A 196 -0.46 -29.46 15.53
CA GLY A 196 -1.15 -30.52 16.29
C GLY A 196 -0.57 -31.92 16.13
#